data_AF-A0A4Y7JD24-F1
#
_entry.id   AF-A0A4Y7JD24-F1
#
_cell.length_a   1.000
_cell.length_b   1.000
_cell.length_c   1.000
_cell.angle_alpha   90.00
_cell.angle_beta   90.00
_cell.angle_gamma   90.00
#
_symmetry.space_group_name_H-M   'P 1'
#
loop_
_entity.id
_entity.type
_entity.pdbx_description
1 polymer ?
#
loop_
_entity_poly.entity_id
_entity_poly.type
_entity_poly.pdbx_seq_one_letter_code
_entity_poly.pdbx_strand_id
1 'polypeptide(L)'
;MFVVGVNKKEFKSYIETVSNANCTANCLPPFAEVIDGKYKIIEGLRNATHSITATQMAVDGPSSKNYKVEKLLYSSFNIIPNSTKVAKKMEHRIREAPSLYLWGRL
;
A
#
# COMPACT_ATOMS: atom_id res chain seq x y z
N MET A 1 -11.40 -4.87 4.82
CA MET A 1 -10.74 -3.55 4.69
C MET A 1 -11.55 -2.70 3.74
N PHE A 2 -11.67 -1.40 3.94
CA PHE A 2 -12.48 -0.50 3.10
C PHE A 2 -11.67 0.71 2.66
N VAL A 3 -11.92 1.19 1.44
CA VAL A 3 -11.41 2.46 0.91
C VAL A 3 -12.61 3.30 0.55
N VAL A 4 -12.71 4.47 1.17
CA VAL A 4 -13.82 5.40 0.94
C VAL A 4 -13.74 5.93 -0.50
N GLY A 5 -14.87 5.96 -1.18
CA GLY A 5 -14.94 6.36 -2.60
C GLY A 5 -14.81 5.20 -3.59
N VAL A 6 -14.32 4.03 -3.14
CA VAL A 6 -14.15 2.84 -4.01
C VAL A 6 -15.14 1.74 -3.61
N ASN A 7 -14.95 1.14 -2.43
CA ASN A 7 -15.70 -0.06 -2.04
C ASN A 7 -16.47 0.07 -0.73
N LYS A 8 -16.71 1.30 -0.26
CA LYS A 8 -17.49 1.58 0.97
C LYS A 8 -18.89 0.97 0.93
N LYS A 9 -19.53 0.89 -0.25
CA LYS A 9 -20.88 0.35 -0.45
C LYS A 9 -20.99 -1.15 -0.14
N GLU A 10 -19.88 -1.87 -0.12
CA GLU A 10 -19.81 -3.30 0.22
C GLU A 10 -19.86 -3.55 1.73
N PHE A 11 -19.80 -2.48 2.54
CA PHE A 11 -19.92 -2.60 3.99
C PHE A 11 -21.33 -3.11 4.36
N LYS A 12 -21.36 -4.10 5.25
CA LYS A 12 -22.59 -4.71 5.77
C LYS A 12 -22.61 -4.59 7.28
N SER A 13 -23.79 -4.37 7.85
CA SER A 13 -23.98 -4.10 9.28
C SER A 13 -23.49 -5.21 10.21
N TYR A 14 -23.41 -6.45 9.73
CA TYR A 14 -22.89 -7.59 10.50
C TYR A 14 -21.36 -7.68 10.52
N ILE A 15 -20.63 -6.79 9.85
CA ILE A 15 -19.16 -6.77 9.87
C ILE A 15 -18.71 -6.05 11.14
N GLU A 16 -18.33 -6.83 12.16
CA GLU A 16 -17.94 -6.32 13.49
C GLU A 16 -16.58 -5.62 13.50
N THR A 17 -15.63 -6.07 12.68
CA THR A 17 -14.28 -5.50 12.62
C THR A 17 -13.96 -5.00 11.22
N VAL A 18 -13.58 -3.73 11.15
CA VAL A 18 -13.20 -3.06 9.90
C VAL A 18 -11.76 -2.55 9.97
N SER A 19 -11.15 -2.40 8.80
CA SER A 19 -9.85 -1.74 8.66
C SER A 19 -9.93 -0.75 7.51
N ASN A 20 -9.54 0.49 7.74
CA ASN A 20 -9.55 1.56 6.75
C ASN A 20 -8.37 1.49 5.76
N ALA A 21 -7.82 0.29 5.55
CA ALA A 21 -6.57 0.08 4.84
C ALA A 21 -5.42 0.94 5.42
N ASN A 22 -4.42 1.29 4.61
CA ASN A 22 -3.35 2.21 4.99
C ASN A 22 -3.31 3.43 4.05
N CYS A 23 -2.51 4.45 4.38
CA CYS A 23 -2.38 5.69 3.60
C CYS A 23 -2.12 5.41 2.11
N THR A 24 -1.13 4.57 1.80
CA THR A 24 -0.77 4.21 0.43
C THR A 24 -1.91 3.48 -0.27
N ALA A 25 -2.64 2.60 0.42
CA ALA A 25 -3.77 1.83 -0.11
C ALA A 25 -5.04 2.67 -0.26
N ASN A 26 -5.14 3.85 0.33
CA ASN A 26 -6.24 4.78 0.06
C ASN A 26 -5.93 5.71 -1.11
N CYS A 27 -4.65 5.99 -1.37
CA CYS A 27 -4.26 6.97 -2.38
C CYS A 27 -4.53 6.51 -3.84
N LEU A 28 -4.06 5.33 -4.26
CA LEU A 28 -4.16 4.92 -5.67
C LEU A 28 -5.51 4.30 -6.10
N PRO A 29 -6.29 3.57 -5.28
CA PRO A 29 -7.49 2.91 -5.81
C PRO A 29 -8.50 3.85 -6.46
N PRO A 30 -8.78 5.06 -5.93
CA PRO A 30 -9.68 6.00 -6.61
C PRO A 30 -9.21 6.38 -8.02
N PHE A 31 -7.90 6.57 -8.22
CA PHE A 31 -7.34 6.86 -9.54
C PHE A 31 -7.44 5.65 -10.47
N ALA A 32 -7.10 4.47 -9.95
CA ALA A 32 -7.13 3.24 -10.72
C ALA A 32 -8.56 2.86 -11.13
N GLU A 33 -9.56 3.09 -10.30
CA GLU A 33 -10.98 2.87 -10.62
C GLU A 33 -11.47 3.77 -11.77
N VAL A 34 -11.09 5.06 -11.76
CA VAL A 34 -11.44 6.00 -12.84
C VAL A 34 -10.79 5.61 -14.16
N ILE A 35 -9.52 5.20 -14.13
CA ILE A 35 -8.77 4.80 -15.34
C ILE A 35 -9.31 3.47 -15.87
N ASP A 36 -9.51 2.47 -15.01
CA ASP A 36 -10.03 1.16 -15.40
C ASP A 36 -11.43 1.25 -16.00
N GLY A 37 -12.29 2.12 -15.45
CA GLY A 37 -13.63 2.35 -15.96
C GLY A 37 -13.69 2.91 -17.38
N LYS A 38 -12.62 3.58 -17.86
CA LYS A 38 -12.56 4.19 -19.20
C LYS A 38 -11.68 3.44 -20.19
N TYR A 39 -10.55 2.94 -19.72
CA TYR A 39 -9.48 2.43 -20.58
C TYR A 39 -9.11 0.98 -20.34
N LYS A 40 -9.60 0.38 -19.24
CA LYS A 40 -9.26 -0.95 -18.73
C LYS A 40 -7.76 -1.15 -18.47
N ILE A 41 -7.42 -1.46 -17.22
CA ILE A 41 -6.03 -1.68 -16.81
C ILE A 41 -5.70 -3.17 -16.95
N ILE A 42 -4.78 -3.49 -17.88
CA ILE A 42 -4.35 -4.88 -18.10
C ILE A 42 -3.36 -5.29 -17.02
N GLU A 43 -2.34 -4.47 -16.76
CA GLU A 43 -1.30 -4.67 -15.75
C GLU A 43 -0.81 -3.33 -15.17
N GLY A 44 -0.15 -3.36 -14.01
CA GLY A 44 0.37 -2.14 -13.41
C GLY A 44 1.38 -2.38 -12.28
N LEU A 45 2.48 -1.62 -12.32
CA LEU A 45 3.47 -1.56 -11.26
C LEU A 45 3.30 -0.27 -10.45
N ARG A 46 3.60 -0.36 -9.15
CA ARG A 46 3.44 0.75 -8.22
C ARG A 46 4.67 0.94 -7.37
N ASN A 47 5.18 2.17 -7.37
CA ASN A 47 6.12 2.65 -6.36
C ASN A 47 5.48 3.78 -5.53
N ALA A 48 5.90 3.93 -4.28
CA ALA A 48 5.45 5.02 -3.43
C ALA A 48 6.62 5.65 -2.70
N THR A 49 6.92 6.90 -3.02
CA THR A 49 7.77 7.74 -2.19
C THR A 49 6.97 8.16 -0.96
N HIS A 50 7.42 7.73 0.22
CA HIS A 50 6.69 7.92 1.46
C HIS A 50 7.51 8.73 2.46
N SER A 51 6.86 9.62 3.20
CA SER A 51 7.50 10.40 4.27
C SER A 51 7.96 9.52 5.42
N ILE A 52 8.90 10.02 6.21
CA ILE A 52 9.39 9.33 7.41
C ILE A 52 8.23 9.06 8.36
N THR A 53 8.23 7.87 8.97
CA THR A 53 7.23 7.45 9.96
C THR A 53 7.88 7.17 11.31
N ALA A 54 7.08 7.15 12.38
CA ALA A 54 7.54 6.89 13.74
C ALA A 54 8.25 5.54 13.95
N THR A 55 8.14 4.60 13.00
CA THR A 55 8.84 3.30 13.09
C THR A 55 10.26 3.32 12.53
N GLN A 56 10.70 4.43 11.93
CA GLN A 56 12.05 4.61 11.43
C GLN A 56 12.92 5.35 12.46
N MET A 57 14.23 5.12 12.43
CA MET A 57 15.14 5.61 13.45
C MET A 57 15.74 6.97 13.09
N ALA A 58 16.01 7.77 14.12
CA ALA A 58 16.66 9.07 14.01
C ALA A 58 18.19 8.96 13.94
N VAL A 59 18.76 7.80 14.21
CA VAL A 59 20.17 7.44 14.03
C VAL A 59 20.23 5.94 13.75
N ASP A 60 21.35 5.46 13.24
CA ASP A 60 21.52 4.02 13.00
C ASP A 60 21.42 3.23 14.31
N GLY A 61 20.68 2.11 14.31
CA GLY A 61 20.53 1.31 15.52
C GLY A 61 19.66 0.06 15.36
N PRO A 62 19.62 -0.80 16.38
CA PRO A 62 18.84 -2.03 16.35
C PRO A 62 17.34 -1.74 16.42
N SER A 63 16.57 -2.26 15.46
CA SER A 63 15.11 -2.15 15.45
C SER A 63 14.49 -3.31 16.24
N SER A 64 13.70 -2.97 17.26
CA SER A 64 13.09 -3.92 18.22
C SER A 64 12.05 -4.88 17.63
N LYS A 65 11.55 -4.61 16.41
CA LYS A 65 10.46 -5.37 15.78
C LYS A 65 10.78 -5.95 14.40
N ASN A 66 11.91 -5.59 13.78
CA ASN A 66 12.27 -6.05 12.45
C ASN A 66 13.79 -5.91 12.24
N TYR A 67 14.47 -7.02 11.94
CA TYR A 67 15.91 -7.07 11.59
C TYR A 67 16.21 -6.60 10.17
N LYS A 68 15.20 -6.09 9.45
CA LYS A 68 15.39 -5.60 8.09
C LYS A 68 16.26 -4.35 8.13
N VAL A 69 17.35 -4.36 7.37
CA VAL A 69 18.37 -3.30 7.30
C VAL A 69 17.74 -1.91 7.16
N GLU A 70 16.69 -1.80 6.36
CA GLU A 70 15.92 -0.60 6.11
C GLU A 70 15.35 0.12 7.36
N LYS A 71 15.14 -0.57 8.49
CA LYS A 71 14.69 0.08 9.75
C LYS A 71 15.81 0.37 10.72
N LEU A 72 17.04 -0.01 10.38
CA LEU A 72 18.23 0.19 11.19
C LEU A 72 18.99 1.47 10.82
N LEU A 73 18.56 2.14 9.74
CA LEU A 73 19.26 3.27 9.14
C LEU A 73 18.65 4.60 9.57
N TYR A 74 19.50 5.62 9.63
CA TYR A 74 19.12 7.00 9.87
C TYR A 74 18.19 7.50 8.76
N SER A 75 16.93 7.70 9.13
CA SER A 75 15.85 7.96 8.18
C SER A 75 15.90 9.29 7.43
N SER A 76 16.52 10.32 8.01
CA SER A 76 16.52 11.67 7.41
C SER A 76 17.57 11.88 6.33
N PHE A 77 18.58 11.01 6.26
CA PHE A 77 19.72 11.16 5.34
C PHE A 77 19.85 10.00 4.35
N ASN A 78 18.93 9.04 4.37
CA ASN A 78 18.96 7.87 3.51
C ASN A 78 17.69 7.73 2.68
N ILE A 79 17.85 7.30 1.43
CA ILE A 79 16.75 6.69 0.66
C ILE A 79 16.66 5.24 1.11
N ILE A 80 15.52 4.86 1.70
CA ILE A 80 15.33 3.54 2.31
C ILE A 80 14.31 2.76 1.48
N PRO A 81 14.75 1.77 0.68
CA PRO A 81 13.83 0.86 -0.01
C PRO A 81 13.01 0.06 1.01
N ASN A 82 11.69 0.05 0.85
CA ASN A 82 10.79 -0.73 1.70
C ASN A 82 9.77 -1.52 0.88
N SER A 83 9.49 -2.73 1.36
CA SER A 83 8.47 -3.59 0.77
C SER A 83 7.08 -3.23 1.29
N THR A 84 6.19 -2.79 0.39
CA THR A 84 4.78 -2.57 0.71
C THR A 84 3.92 -3.68 0.10
N LYS A 85 3.03 -4.30 0.88
CA LYS A 85 2.11 -5.35 0.39
C LYS A 85 0.83 -4.77 -0.23
N VAL A 86 0.87 -3.53 -0.73
CA VAL A 86 -0.34 -2.81 -1.14
C VAL A 86 -0.82 -3.21 -2.52
N ALA A 87 0.07 -3.46 -3.49
CA ALA A 87 -0.35 -3.81 -4.86
C ALA A 87 -1.14 -5.13 -4.91
N LYS A 88 -0.67 -6.16 -4.17
CA LYS A 88 -1.41 -7.44 -4.03
C LYS A 88 -2.82 -7.30 -3.44
N LYS A 89 -3.08 -6.23 -2.68
CA LYS A 89 -4.40 -5.97 -2.07
C LYS A 89 -5.29 -5.09 -2.94
N MET A 90 -4.76 -4.48 -4.00
CA MET A 90 -5.52 -3.66 -4.95
C MET A 90 -6.21 -4.49 -6.02
N GLU A 91 -5.61 -5.61 -6.42
CA GLU A 91 -6.20 -6.58 -7.35
C GLU A 91 -7.60 -7.00 -6.90
N HIS A 92 -7.79 -7.29 -5.60
CA HIS A 92 -9.09 -7.67 -5.05
C HIS A 92 -10.10 -6.50 -4.90
N ARG A 93 -9.74 -5.27 -5.28
CA ARG A 93 -10.58 -4.07 -5.11
C ARG A 93 -11.13 -3.52 -6.41
N ILE A 94 -10.39 -3.69 -7.51
CA ILE A 94 -10.86 -3.34 -8.84
C ILE A 94 -11.39 -4.65 -9.42
N ARG A 95 -12.71 -4.78 -9.49
CA ARG A 95 -13.45 -6.03 -9.79
C ARG A 95 -13.00 -6.78 -11.05
N GLU A 96 -12.20 -6.16 -11.93
CA GLU A 96 -11.80 -6.70 -13.24
C GLU A 96 -10.32 -6.46 -13.62
N ALA A 97 -9.44 -6.11 -12.66
CA ALA A 97 -8.00 -5.94 -12.96
C ALA A 97 -7.17 -7.12 -12.38
N PRO A 98 -7.11 -8.28 -13.08
CA PRO A 98 -6.56 -9.53 -12.57
C PRO A 98 -5.03 -9.59 -12.45
N SER A 99 -4.30 -8.47 -12.64
CA SER A 99 -2.84 -8.55 -12.75
C SER A 99 -2.02 -7.35 -12.23
N LEU A 100 -2.44 -6.71 -11.13
CA LEU A 100 -1.56 -5.80 -10.38
C LEU A 100 -0.48 -6.57 -9.59
N TYR A 101 0.38 -7.28 -10.33
CA TYR A 101 1.49 -8.08 -9.80
C TYR A 101 2.63 -7.18 -9.34
N LEU A 102 3.10 -7.44 -8.12
CA LEU A 102 4.31 -6.86 -7.54
C LEU A 102 5.52 -7.66 -8.00
N TRP A 103 6.29 -7.16 -8.97
CA TRP A 103 7.71 -7.49 -9.07
C TRP A 103 8.45 -6.59 -8.07
N GLY A 104 9.03 -7.20 -7.04
CA GLY A 104 9.66 -6.47 -5.93
C GLY A 104 9.82 -7.29 -4.66
N ARG A 105 10.29 -8.54 -4.80
CA ARG A 105 11.18 -9.15 -3.80
C ARG A 105 12.59 -9.04 -4.38
N LEU A 106 13.27 -7.96 -4.06
CA LEU A 106 14.71 -7.93 -3.84
C LEU A 106 14.91 -7.23 -2.50
#